data_AF-X0IM19-F1
#
_entry.id   AF-X0IM19-F1
#
_cell.length_a   1.000
_cell.length_b   1.000
_cell.length_c   1.000
_cell.angle_alpha   90.00
_cell.angle_beta   90.00
_cell.angle_gamma   90.00
#
_symmetry.space_group_name_H-M   'P 1'
#
loop_
_entity.id
_entity.type
_entity.pdbx_description
1 polymer ?
#
loop_
_entity_poly.entity_id
_entity_poly.type
_entity_poly.pdbx_seq_one_letter_code
_entity_poly.pdbx_strand_id
1 'polypeptide(L)'
;MIKKYEATAKQTGAILIPQAGIESAPADLITWTMAKAIRTDLGSQTRDVVVSLHKINSAPSGGTLATALSIWDVFSLQEIKEASSPYAQSPIPRNNEPTRPRSSILQMIFGVRTIPNLGLQTTSVTNSTDVAVVERTWGLLSSTPSRKDEFYGPNFVWVEHMKARNWLHGIFIHWLLIVGGILLVSVAPLRSFLKKRVYQPGEGAKREDTAKDELEYRGIAYPDSEKAAGKAAFCRMWYHGGMYFLTGMLLAEIAATILEDDIELDGGSYTPACLGQGLVDRLDKSGFRTDVKIIDA
;
A
#
# COMPACT_ATOMS: atom_id res chain seq x y z
N MET A 1 5.33 -17.16 1.18
CA MET A 1 5.98 -16.77 2.45
C MET A 1 5.12 -17.07 3.66
N ILE A 2 3.99 -16.39 3.86
CA ILE A 2 3.12 -16.54 5.05
C ILE A 2 2.73 -18.00 5.32
N LYS A 3 2.06 -18.67 4.37
CA LYS A 3 1.67 -20.09 4.48
C LYS A 3 2.82 -21.04 4.85
N LYS A 4 4.06 -20.71 4.44
CA LYS A 4 5.24 -21.57 4.63
C LYS A 4 5.92 -21.34 5.98
N TYR A 5 5.95 -20.10 6.48
CA TYR A 5 6.82 -19.72 7.59
C TYR A 5 6.09 -19.23 8.84
N GLU A 6 4.79 -18.94 8.79
CA GLU A 6 4.07 -18.36 9.93
C GLU A 6 4.03 -19.28 11.16
N ALA A 7 3.86 -20.60 10.98
CA ALA A 7 3.85 -21.55 12.09
C ALA A 7 5.21 -21.61 12.81
N THR A 8 6.31 -21.63 12.05
CA THR A 8 7.67 -21.59 12.60
C THR A 8 7.97 -20.25 13.27
N ALA A 9 7.51 -19.15 12.69
CA ALA A 9 7.65 -17.81 13.28
C ALA A 9 6.96 -17.74 14.65
N LYS A 10 5.73 -18.23 14.76
CA LYS A 10 4.99 -18.37 16.03
C LYS A 10 5.74 -19.23 17.05
N GLN A 11 6.27 -20.38 16.62
CA GLN A 11 6.98 -21.30 17.50
C GLN A 11 8.31 -20.73 18.04
N THR A 12 9.00 -19.92 17.24
CA THR A 12 10.35 -19.41 17.57
C THR A 12 10.33 -18.01 18.17
N GLY A 13 9.19 -17.33 18.17
CA GLY A 13 9.09 -15.91 18.54
C GLY A 13 9.57 -14.96 17.44
N ALA A 14 9.89 -15.45 16.24
CA ALA A 14 10.34 -14.59 15.14
C ALA A 14 9.19 -13.74 14.58
N ILE A 15 9.46 -12.47 14.31
CA ILE A 15 8.51 -11.54 13.70
C ILE A 15 8.88 -11.36 12.22
N LEU A 16 7.95 -11.69 11.32
CA LEU A 16 8.12 -11.58 9.88
C LEU A 16 7.24 -10.45 9.33
N ILE A 17 7.83 -9.42 8.73
CA ILE A 17 7.10 -8.33 8.09
C ILE A 17 7.41 -8.34 6.58
N PRO A 18 6.67 -9.13 5.77
CA PRO A 18 6.77 -9.03 4.32
C PRO A 18 6.25 -7.65 3.85
N GLN A 19 6.69 -7.21 2.67
CA GLN A 19 6.28 -5.91 2.09
C GLN A 19 6.61 -4.71 3.02
N ALA A 20 7.77 -4.77 3.69
CA ALA A 20 8.29 -3.74 4.58
C ALA A 20 9.04 -2.59 3.87
N GLY A 21 9.05 -2.59 2.53
CA GLY A 21 9.70 -1.55 1.72
C GLY A 21 8.72 -0.49 1.24
N ILE A 22 9.18 0.34 0.30
CA ILE A 22 8.31 1.35 -0.35
C ILE A 22 7.11 0.72 -1.07
N GLU A 23 7.25 -0.54 -1.49
CA GLU A 23 6.16 -1.36 -2.00
C GLU A 23 5.31 -1.79 -0.78
N SER A 24 4.15 -1.14 -0.65
CA SER A 24 3.11 -1.31 0.38
C SER A 24 3.30 -0.72 1.79
N ALA A 25 4.50 -0.57 2.37
CA ALA A 25 4.60 -0.04 3.74
C ALA A 25 4.02 1.38 3.91
N PRO A 26 4.28 2.34 2.99
CA PRO A 26 3.63 3.66 3.04
C PRO A 26 2.10 3.59 2.97
N ALA A 27 1.56 2.75 2.09
CA ALA A 27 0.11 2.59 1.88
C ALA A 27 -0.58 1.99 3.12
N ASP A 28 0.09 1.05 3.79
CA ASP A 28 -0.38 0.46 5.04
C ASP A 28 -0.35 1.46 6.20
N LEU A 29 0.77 2.18 6.37
CA LEU A 29 0.95 3.15 7.45
C LEU A 29 0.06 4.39 7.31
N ILE A 30 -0.12 4.93 6.11
CA ILE A 30 -1.02 6.08 5.91
C ILE A 30 -2.47 5.72 6.22
N THR A 31 -2.87 4.49 5.88
CA THR A 31 -4.20 3.95 6.16
C THR A 31 -4.42 3.80 7.66
N TRP A 32 -3.47 3.18 8.36
CA TRP A 32 -3.51 3.05 9.81
C TRP A 32 -3.58 4.40 10.52
N THR A 33 -2.78 5.37 10.05
CA THR A 33 -2.74 6.73 10.62
C THR A 33 -4.10 7.43 10.50
N MET A 34 -4.75 7.33 9.35
CA MET A 34 -6.10 7.90 9.16
C MET A 34 -7.15 7.16 10.00
N ALA A 35 -7.10 5.83 10.04
CA ALA A 35 -8.03 5.03 10.83
C ALA A 35 -7.88 5.32 12.34
N LYS A 36 -6.66 5.55 12.81
CA LYS A 36 -6.39 6.03 14.16
C LYS A 36 -7.04 7.39 14.40
N ALA A 37 -6.85 8.38 13.52
CA ALA A 37 -7.44 9.70 13.67
C ALA A 37 -8.99 9.65 13.73
N ILE A 38 -9.63 8.83 12.88
CA ILE A 38 -11.07 8.61 12.94
C ILE A 38 -11.48 8.01 14.30
N ARG A 39 -10.75 7.00 14.77
CA ARG A 39 -11.03 6.34 16.05
C ARG A 39 -10.87 7.30 17.23
N THR A 40 -9.77 8.05 17.30
CA THR A 40 -9.44 8.91 18.45
C THR A 40 -10.26 10.20 18.47
N ASP A 41 -10.48 10.80 17.30
CA ASP A 41 -11.03 12.16 17.21
C ASP A 41 -12.53 12.16 16.95
N LEU A 42 -13.05 11.11 16.29
CA LEU A 42 -14.47 10.97 15.95
C LEU A 42 -15.16 9.82 16.71
N GLY A 43 -14.41 9.00 17.47
CA GLY A 43 -14.98 7.88 18.23
C GLY A 43 -15.66 6.84 17.34
N SER A 44 -15.19 6.67 16.09
CA SER A 44 -15.82 5.82 15.08
C SER A 44 -14.84 4.82 14.48
N GLN A 45 -15.36 3.75 13.90
CA GLN A 45 -14.61 2.88 13.01
C GLN A 45 -14.46 3.54 11.63
N THR A 46 -13.65 2.95 10.76
CA THR A 46 -13.39 3.45 9.40
C THR A 46 -14.21 2.66 8.38
N ARG A 47 -14.98 3.36 7.57
CA ARG A 47 -15.83 2.76 6.53
C ARG A 47 -15.09 2.61 5.22
N ASP A 48 -14.53 3.69 4.69
CA ASP A 48 -13.89 3.67 3.39
C ASP A 48 -12.63 4.54 3.37
N VAL A 49 -11.60 4.04 2.69
CA VAL A 49 -10.31 4.70 2.54
C VAL A 49 -9.93 4.71 1.07
N VAL A 50 -9.53 5.89 0.61
CA VAL A 50 -8.90 6.07 -0.69
C VAL A 50 -7.50 6.61 -0.48
N VAL A 51 -6.51 5.88 -0.98
CA VAL A 51 -5.12 6.33 -1.04
C VAL A 51 -4.77 6.77 -2.46
N SER A 52 -3.99 7.83 -2.56
CA SER A 52 -3.43 8.37 -3.80
C SER A 52 -1.92 8.31 -3.70
N LEU A 53 -1.28 7.56 -4.60
CA LEU A 53 0.11 7.80 -4.95
C LEU A 53 0.17 9.15 -5.68
N HIS A 54 0.34 10.20 -4.89
CA HIS A 54 0.12 11.59 -5.32
C HIS A 54 1.30 12.14 -6.11
N LYS A 55 2.51 11.80 -5.68
CA LYS A 55 3.75 12.15 -6.36
C LYS A 55 4.72 10.98 -6.26
N ILE A 56 5.28 10.60 -7.40
CA ILE A 56 6.45 9.75 -7.46
C ILE A 56 7.35 10.33 -8.55
N ASN A 57 8.50 10.82 -8.13
CA ASN A 57 9.56 11.26 -9.01
C ASN A 57 10.77 10.38 -8.73
N SER A 58 10.78 9.21 -9.37
CA SER A 58 11.88 8.24 -9.30
C SER A 58 11.76 7.33 -10.50
N ALA A 59 12.91 6.91 -11.06
CA ALA A 59 12.91 5.83 -12.02
C ALA A 59 12.66 4.50 -11.29
N PRO A 60 11.89 3.55 -11.88
CA PRO A 60 11.83 2.19 -11.37
C PRO A 60 13.23 1.57 -11.34
N SER A 61 13.52 0.78 -10.32
CA SER A 61 14.79 0.06 -10.27
C SER A 61 14.87 -1.05 -11.32
N GLY A 62 16.08 -1.44 -11.71
CA GLY A 62 16.29 -2.63 -12.55
C GLY A 62 15.69 -3.90 -11.93
N GLY A 63 15.70 -4.01 -10.60
CA GLY A 63 15.02 -5.09 -9.87
C GLY A 63 13.50 -5.07 -10.03
N THR A 64 12.87 -3.90 -9.87
CA THR A 64 11.42 -3.73 -10.07
C THR A 64 11.01 -4.08 -11.50
N LEU A 65 11.77 -3.62 -12.49
CA LEU A 65 11.53 -3.95 -13.91
C LEU A 65 11.73 -5.44 -14.18
N ALA A 66 12.78 -6.05 -13.62
CA ALA A 66 13.01 -7.48 -13.74
C ALA A 66 11.84 -8.28 -13.16
N THR A 67 11.36 -7.93 -11.96
CA THR A 67 10.20 -8.56 -11.31
C THR A 67 8.95 -8.48 -12.20
N ALA A 68 8.61 -7.30 -12.72
CA ALA A 68 7.44 -7.13 -13.59
C ALA A 68 7.54 -7.98 -14.87
N LEU A 69 8.76 -8.19 -15.40
CA LEU A 69 9.01 -8.97 -16.60
C LEU A 69 9.16 -10.49 -16.36
N SER A 70 9.45 -10.93 -15.14
CA SER A 70 9.76 -12.33 -14.82
C SER A 70 8.81 -12.99 -13.81
N ILE A 71 7.84 -12.28 -13.25
CA ILE A 71 6.89 -12.85 -12.28
C ILE A 71 6.20 -14.12 -12.79
N TRP A 72 5.92 -14.16 -14.09
CA TRP A 72 5.28 -15.29 -14.80
C TRP A 72 6.21 -16.49 -15.02
N ASP A 73 7.52 -16.32 -14.89
CA ASP A 73 8.49 -17.42 -14.99
C ASP A 73 8.57 -18.20 -13.66
N VAL A 74 8.12 -17.58 -12.57
CA VAL A 74 8.20 -18.11 -11.20
C VAL A 74 6.83 -18.57 -10.69
N PHE A 75 5.77 -17.85 -11.05
CA PHE A 75 4.40 -18.13 -10.59
C PHE A 75 3.44 -18.33 -11.76
N SER A 76 2.52 -19.29 -11.58
CA SER A 76 1.41 -19.49 -12.50
C SER A 76 0.41 -18.34 -12.44
N LEU A 77 -0.37 -18.17 -13.53
CA LEU A 77 -1.48 -17.22 -13.57
C LEU A 77 -2.49 -17.45 -12.43
N GLN A 78 -2.71 -18.71 -12.06
CA GLN A 78 -3.62 -19.09 -10.98
C GLN A 78 -3.07 -18.65 -9.62
N GLU A 79 -1.78 -18.86 -9.33
CA GLU A 79 -1.16 -18.40 -8.08
C GLU A 79 -1.18 -16.87 -7.97
N ILE A 80 -0.93 -16.15 -9.07
CA ILE A 80 -1.00 -14.68 -9.08
C ILE A 80 -2.44 -14.20 -8.84
N LYS A 81 -3.43 -14.85 -9.46
CA LYS A 81 -4.85 -14.55 -9.24
C LYS A 81 -5.25 -14.80 -7.79
N GLU A 82 -4.86 -15.94 -7.22
CA GLU A 82 -5.13 -16.28 -5.82
C GLU A 82 -4.46 -15.29 -4.86
N ALA A 83 -3.20 -14.93 -5.10
CA ALA A 83 -2.46 -13.97 -4.28
C ALA A 83 -3.03 -12.54 -4.34
N SER A 84 -3.69 -12.19 -5.45
CA SER A 84 -4.30 -10.87 -5.68
C SER A 84 -5.80 -10.85 -5.36
N SER A 85 -6.38 -11.97 -4.90
CA SER A 85 -7.79 -12.04 -4.55
C SER A 85 -8.07 -11.23 -3.26
N PRO A 86 -9.26 -10.64 -3.11
CA PRO A 86 -9.61 -9.93 -1.88
C PRO A 86 -9.37 -10.78 -0.64
N TYR A 87 -8.76 -10.21 0.38
CA TYR A 87 -8.42 -10.86 1.65
C TYR A 87 -7.51 -12.09 1.52
N ALA A 88 -6.85 -12.31 0.38
CA ALA A 88 -5.98 -13.47 0.16
C ALA A 88 -4.86 -13.61 1.22
N GLN A 89 -4.41 -12.47 1.74
CA GLN A 89 -3.38 -12.40 2.78
C GLN A 89 -3.96 -12.17 4.18
N SER A 90 -5.28 -12.07 4.35
CA SER A 90 -5.88 -11.87 5.68
C SER A 90 -5.76 -13.15 6.52
N PRO A 91 -5.41 -13.07 7.82
CA PRO A 91 -5.41 -14.22 8.73
C PRO A 91 -6.83 -14.72 9.06
N ILE A 92 -7.86 -13.93 8.76
CA ILE A 92 -9.26 -14.30 8.95
C ILE A 92 -10.03 -14.18 7.63
N PRO A 93 -11.00 -15.07 7.35
CA PRO A 93 -11.84 -14.94 6.18
C PRO A 93 -12.77 -13.73 6.32
N ARG A 94 -13.14 -13.11 5.19
CA ARG A 94 -14.19 -12.09 5.16
C ARG A 94 -15.46 -12.67 4.53
N ASN A 95 -16.36 -13.14 5.39
CA ASN A 95 -17.57 -13.85 4.95
C ASN A 95 -18.65 -12.92 4.39
N ASN A 96 -18.69 -11.66 4.84
CA ASN A 96 -19.60 -10.63 4.33
C ASN A 96 -18.78 -9.54 3.63
N GLU A 97 -18.87 -9.46 2.31
CA GLU A 97 -18.22 -8.37 1.58
C GLU A 97 -18.94 -7.04 1.84
N PRO A 98 -18.21 -5.98 2.21
CA PRO A 98 -18.78 -4.66 2.39
C PRO A 98 -19.23 -4.11 1.04
N THR A 99 -20.14 -3.15 1.07
CA THR A 99 -20.55 -2.45 -0.15
C THR A 99 -19.38 -1.58 -0.63
N ARG A 100 -18.69 -2.01 -1.70
CA ARG A 100 -17.64 -1.21 -2.34
C ARG A 100 -18.25 -0.11 -3.22
N PRO A 101 -17.67 1.10 -3.26
CA PRO A 101 -18.09 2.14 -4.19
C PRO A 101 -18.05 1.63 -5.64
N ARG A 102 -19.18 1.71 -6.34
CA ARG A 102 -19.26 1.27 -7.74
C ARG A 102 -18.66 2.31 -8.67
N SER A 103 -17.82 1.84 -9.60
CA SER A 103 -17.31 2.69 -10.67
C SER A 103 -18.37 2.85 -11.76
N SER A 104 -18.52 4.05 -12.30
CA SER A 104 -19.38 4.25 -13.48
C SER A 104 -18.76 3.59 -14.73
N ILE A 105 -19.57 3.32 -15.76
CA ILE A 105 -19.07 2.75 -17.03
C ILE A 105 -17.95 3.61 -17.63
N LEU A 106 -18.09 4.93 -17.58
CA LEU A 106 -17.06 5.85 -18.06
C LEU A 106 -15.77 5.75 -17.24
N GLN A 107 -15.87 5.62 -15.91
CA GLN A 107 -14.70 5.44 -15.05
C GLN A 107 -14.02 4.09 -15.28
N MET A 108 -14.76 3.04 -15.68
CA MET A 108 -14.20 1.74 -16.04
C MET A 108 -13.49 1.77 -17.39
N ILE A 109 -14.03 2.50 -18.38
CA ILE A 109 -13.44 2.59 -19.73
C ILE A 109 -12.23 3.54 -19.76
N PHE A 110 -12.35 4.69 -19.11
CA PHE A 110 -11.30 5.71 -19.13
C PHE A 110 -10.32 5.59 -17.98
N GLY A 111 -10.66 4.84 -16.93
CA GLY A 111 -9.79 4.63 -15.78
C GLY A 111 -9.45 5.89 -15.00
N VAL A 112 -10.26 6.94 -15.12
CA VAL A 112 -10.04 8.23 -14.48
C VAL A 112 -11.26 8.63 -13.66
N ARG A 113 -11.00 9.32 -12.55
CA ARG A 113 -12.04 9.80 -11.63
C ARG A 113 -11.52 10.99 -10.84
N THR A 114 -12.43 11.87 -10.43
CA THR A 114 -12.11 12.94 -9.48
C THR A 114 -12.56 12.50 -8.10
N ILE A 115 -11.67 12.62 -7.13
CA ILE A 115 -11.95 12.27 -5.73
C ILE A 115 -11.80 13.55 -4.90
N PRO A 116 -12.79 13.88 -4.04
CA PRO A 116 -12.70 15.03 -3.15
C PRO A 116 -11.36 15.07 -2.40
N ASN A 117 -10.75 16.25 -2.28
CA ASN A 117 -9.45 16.50 -1.63
C ASN A 117 -8.21 15.83 -2.29
N LEU A 118 -8.38 14.81 -3.14
CA LEU A 118 -7.29 14.14 -3.85
C LEU A 118 -7.16 14.59 -5.31
N GLY A 119 -8.22 15.16 -5.90
CA GLY A 119 -8.24 15.67 -7.27
C GLY A 119 -8.40 14.57 -8.31
N LEU A 120 -7.86 14.78 -9.52
CA LEU A 120 -7.95 13.83 -10.62
C LEU A 120 -7.01 12.64 -10.41
N GLN A 121 -7.59 11.45 -10.46
CA GLN A 121 -6.95 10.16 -10.18
C GLN A 121 -7.11 9.21 -11.35
N THR A 122 -6.20 8.24 -11.45
CA THR A 122 -6.26 7.14 -12.41
C THR A 122 -5.85 5.81 -11.78
N THR A 123 -5.91 4.72 -12.56
CA THR A 123 -5.49 3.37 -12.14
C THR A 123 -4.07 3.38 -11.61
N SER A 124 -3.89 2.84 -10.41
CA SER A 124 -2.57 2.68 -9.80
C SER A 124 -1.91 1.37 -10.25
N VAL A 125 -0.58 1.41 -10.36
CA VAL A 125 0.27 0.23 -10.59
C VAL A 125 0.45 -0.62 -9.33
N THR A 126 0.33 -0.02 -8.14
CA THR A 126 0.56 -0.65 -6.83
C THR A 126 -0.72 -1.10 -6.13
N ASN A 127 -1.91 -0.72 -6.63
CA ASN A 127 -3.17 -1.05 -5.94
C ASN A 127 -3.36 -2.57 -5.69
N SER A 128 -3.00 -3.43 -6.64
CA SER A 128 -3.16 -4.88 -6.48
C SER A 128 -2.25 -5.49 -5.42
N THR A 129 -1.07 -4.90 -5.17
CA THR A 129 -0.16 -5.36 -4.13
C THR A 129 -0.56 -4.78 -2.77
N ASP A 130 -0.87 -3.49 -2.75
CA ASP A 130 -1.06 -2.74 -1.51
C ASP A 130 -2.39 -3.09 -0.84
N VAL A 131 -3.45 -3.36 -1.62
CA VAL A 131 -4.74 -3.82 -1.08
C VAL A 131 -4.59 -5.12 -0.30
N ALA A 132 -3.73 -6.05 -0.76
CA ALA A 132 -3.54 -7.33 -0.09
C ALA A 132 -2.86 -7.16 1.28
N VAL A 133 -1.92 -6.20 1.39
CA VAL A 133 -1.25 -5.85 2.65
C VAL A 133 -2.21 -5.14 3.60
N VAL A 134 -2.95 -4.14 3.12
CA VAL A 134 -3.92 -3.40 3.95
C VAL A 134 -5.07 -4.29 4.43
N GLU A 135 -5.57 -5.19 3.58
CA GLU A 135 -6.59 -6.18 3.97
C GLU A 135 -6.03 -7.23 4.94
N ARG A 136 -4.72 -7.54 4.87
CA ARG A 136 -4.04 -8.32 5.91
C ARG A 136 -4.00 -7.58 7.23
N THR A 137 -3.64 -6.29 7.22
CA THR A 137 -3.69 -5.43 8.42
C THR A 137 -5.08 -5.43 9.04
N TRP A 138 -6.14 -5.25 8.24
CA TRP A 138 -7.52 -5.35 8.71
C TRP A 138 -7.79 -6.64 9.50
N GLY A 139 -7.38 -7.79 8.96
CA GLY A 139 -7.54 -9.07 9.63
C GLY A 139 -6.64 -9.24 10.86
N LEU A 140 -5.40 -8.77 10.81
CA LEU A 140 -4.45 -8.82 11.94
C LEU A 140 -4.93 -7.98 13.12
N LEU A 141 -5.41 -6.75 12.88
CA LEU A 141 -5.93 -5.88 13.93
C LEU A 141 -7.18 -6.47 14.59
N SER A 142 -7.99 -7.25 13.85
CA SER A 142 -9.16 -7.94 14.45
C SER A 142 -8.80 -9.16 15.30
N SER A 143 -7.71 -9.86 14.97
CA SER A 143 -7.38 -11.18 15.51
C SER A 143 -6.25 -11.16 16.54
N THR A 144 -5.38 -10.16 16.50
CA THR A 144 -4.25 -9.98 17.43
C THR A 144 -4.75 -9.31 18.71
N PRO A 145 -4.67 -9.96 19.89
CA PRO A 145 -5.25 -9.44 21.13
C PRO A 145 -4.83 -8.00 21.48
N SER A 146 -3.53 -7.69 21.38
CA SER A 146 -2.94 -6.36 21.66
C SER A 146 -3.27 -5.28 20.63
N ARG A 147 -4.06 -5.59 19.59
CA ARG A 147 -4.42 -4.67 18.51
C ARG A 147 -5.91 -4.57 18.23
N LYS A 148 -6.77 -5.28 18.98
CA LYS A 148 -8.22 -5.32 18.76
C LYS A 148 -8.87 -3.95 18.79
N ASP A 149 -8.39 -3.06 19.66
CA ASP A 149 -8.91 -1.69 19.78
C ASP A 149 -8.56 -0.81 18.57
N GLU A 150 -7.63 -1.26 17.72
CA GLU A 150 -7.25 -0.58 16.49
C GLU A 150 -7.99 -1.09 15.25
N PHE A 151 -8.88 -2.07 15.41
CA PHE A 151 -9.60 -2.67 14.30
C PHE A 151 -10.36 -1.63 13.47
N TYR A 152 -10.11 -1.65 12.16
CA TYR A 152 -10.68 -0.65 11.24
C TYR A 152 -12.20 -0.71 11.15
N GLY A 153 -12.82 -1.87 11.37
CA GLY A 153 -14.26 -2.04 11.36
C GLY A 153 -14.78 -3.00 10.30
N PRO A 154 -16.03 -3.48 10.45
CA PRO A 154 -16.60 -4.53 9.60
C PRO A 154 -16.96 -4.03 8.20
N ASN A 155 -17.19 -2.72 8.02
CA ASN A 155 -17.54 -2.11 6.74
C ASN A 155 -16.34 -1.54 5.97
N PHE A 156 -15.12 -1.69 6.50
CA PHE A 156 -13.89 -1.15 5.93
C PHE A 156 -13.69 -1.57 4.47
N VAL A 157 -13.50 -0.60 3.58
CA VAL A 157 -13.12 -0.76 2.17
C VAL A 157 -11.91 0.10 1.87
N TRP A 158 -10.99 -0.44 1.08
CA TRP A 158 -9.78 0.27 0.68
C TRP A 158 -9.56 0.22 -0.83
N VAL A 159 -9.06 1.31 -1.39
CA VAL A 159 -8.59 1.38 -2.78
C VAL A 159 -7.46 2.39 -2.91
N GLU A 160 -6.53 2.08 -3.81
CA GLU A 160 -5.50 3.01 -4.22
C GLU A 160 -5.65 3.45 -5.68
N HIS A 161 -5.41 4.74 -5.88
CA HIS A 161 -5.24 5.36 -7.18
C HIS A 161 -3.91 6.10 -7.26
N MET A 162 -3.55 6.55 -8.47
CA MET A 162 -2.43 7.46 -8.66
C MET A 162 -2.92 8.77 -9.26
N LYS A 163 -2.25 9.88 -8.89
CA LYS A 163 -2.61 11.20 -9.40
C LYS A 163 -2.34 11.30 -10.90
N ALA A 164 -3.35 11.71 -11.66
CA ALA A 164 -3.18 12.02 -13.07
C ALA A 164 -2.89 13.52 -13.26
N ARG A 165 -1.96 13.85 -14.15
CA ARG A 165 -1.66 15.25 -14.52
C ARG A 165 -2.83 15.94 -15.21
N ASN A 166 -3.57 15.18 -16.03
CA ASN A 166 -4.77 15.59 -16.73
C ASN A 166 -5.51 14.33 -17.24
N TRP A 167 -6.68 14.50 -17.85
CA TRP A 167 -7.52 13.40 -18.33
C TRP A 167 -6.81 12.49 -19.35
N LEU A 168 -6.15 13.06 -20.35
CA LEU A 168 -5.45 12.29 -21.39
C LEU A 168 -4.32 11.45 -20.81
N HIS A 169 -3.54 12.04 -19.89
CA HIS A 169 -2.50 11.32 -19.17
C HIS A 169 -3.08 10.15 -18.36
N GLY A 170 -4.18 10.36 -17.65
CA GLY A 170 -4.83 9.29 -16.89
C GLY A 170 -5.34 8.15 -17.77
N ILE A 171 -6.05 8.48 -18.87
CA ILE A 171 -6.52 7.49 -19.84
C ILE A 171 -5.36 6.69 -20.43
N PHE A 172 -4.28 7.37 -20.79
CA PHE A 172 -3.07 6.72 -21.30
C PHE A 172 -2.49 5.73 -20.28
N ILE A 173 -2.31 6.16 -19.03
CA ILE A 173 -1.77 5.29 -17.96
C ILE A 173 -2.69 4.08 -17.72
N HIS A 174 -4.00 4.29 -17.66
CA HIS A 174 -4.97 3.21 -17.47
C HIS A 174 -4.83 2.11 -18.54
N TRP A 175 -4.85 2.51 -19.81
CA TRP A 175 -4.73 1.55 -20.92
C TRP A 175 -3.32 1.00 -21.05
N LEU A 176 -2.28 1.76 -20.70
CA LEU A 176 -0.90 1.27 -20.64
C LEU A 176 -0.78 0.12 -19.64
N LEU A 177 -1.37 0.24 -18.45
CA LEU A 177 -1.32 -0.83 -17.44
C LEU A 177 -2.12 -2.06 -17.87
N ILE A 178 -3.32 -1.88 -18.42
CA ILE A 178 -4.17 -3.00 -18.87
C ILE A 178 -3.55 -3.71 -20.08
N VAL A 179 -3.34 -2.99 -21.17
CA VAL A 179 -2.83 -3.57 -22.42
C VAL A 179 -1.38 -4.02 -22.25
N GLY A 180 -0.56 -3.21 -21.57
CA GLY A 180 0.82 -3.57 -21.26
C GLY A 180 0.91 -4.83 -20.42
N GLY A 181 0.09 -4.96 -19.37
CA GLY A 181 0.00 -6.18 -18.56
C GLY A 181 -0.38 -7.41 -19.39
N ILE A 182 -1.41 -7.32 -20.23
CA ILE A 182 -1.84 -8.40 -21.13
C ILE A 182 -0.72 -8.78 -22.11
N LEU A 183 -0.08 -7.80 -22.74
CA LEU A 183 1.03 -8.05 -23.67
C LEU A 183 2.22 -8.70 -22.97
N LEU A 184 2.56 -8.27 -21.76
CA LEU A 184 3.60 -8.89 -20.96
C LEU A 184 3.25 -10.35 -20.61
N VAL A 185 1.99 -10.67 -20.34
CA VAL A 185 1.54 -12.05 -20.08
C VAL A 185 1.60 -12.91 -21.35
N SER A 186 1.06 -12.41 -22.45
CA SER A 186 0.78 -13.20 -23.66
C SER A 186 1.94 -13.26 -24.66
N VAL A 187 2.89 -12.33 -24.63
CA VAL A 187 3.92 -12.19 -25.67
C VAL A 187 5.32 -12.43 -25.11
N ALA A 188 5.72 -13.70 -25.04
CA ALA A 188 7.05 -14.08 -24.54
C ALA A 188 8.24 -13.42 -25.28
N PRO A 189 8.24 -13.26 -26.62
CA PRO A 189 9.32 -12.55 -27.32
C PRO A 189 9.48 -11.09 -26.89
N LEU A 190 8.35 -10.40 -26.61
CA LEU A 190 8.37 -9.03 -26.11
C LEU A 190 9.03 -8.95 -24.74
N ARG A 191 8.67 -9.85 -23.80
CA ARG A 191 9.34 -9.96 -22.50
C ARG A 191 10.85 -10.16 -22.65
N SER A 192 11.27 -11.11 -23.48
CA SER A 192 12.68 -11.42 -23.70
C SER A 192 13.45 -10.25 -24.31
N PHE A 193 12.82 -9.47 -25.19
CA PHE A 193 13.41 -8.25 -25.73
C PHE A 193 13.54 -7.16 -24.66
N LEU A 194 12.49 -6.89 -23.89
CA LEU A 194 12.49 -5.88 -22.83
C LEU A 194 13.50 -6.22 -21.73
N LYS A 195 13.61 -7.49 -21.31
CA LYS A 195 14.61 -7.95 -20.33
C LYS A 195 16.05 -7.60 -20.73
N LYS A 196 16.36 -7.63 -22.03
CA LYS A 196 17.69 -7.27 -22.56
C LYS A 196 17.94 -5.76 -22.65
N ARG A 197 16.90 -4.92 -22.47
CA ARG A 197 16.95 -3.47 -22.69
C ARG A 197 16.70 -2.64 -21.43
N VAL A 198 16.04 -3.21 -20.42
CA VAL A 198 15.88 -2.54 -19.12
C VAL A 198 17.19 -2.54 -18.33
N TYR A 199 17.35 -1.55 -17.45
CA TYR A 199 18.44 -1.51 -16.47
C TYR A 199 18.55 -2.86 -15.77
N GLN A 200 19.75 -3.42 -15.75
CA GLN A 200 19.98 -4.68 -15.08
C GLN A 200 19.99 -4.48 -13.56
N PRO A 201 19.64 -5.50 -12.75
CA PRO A 201 19.78 -5.42 -11.31
C PRO A 201 21.21 -5.02 -10.92
N GLY A 202 21.34 -3.92 -10.17
CA GLY A 202 22.64 -3.35 -9.79
C GLY A 202 23.07 -2.11 -10.58
N GLU A 203 22.42 -1.80 -11.71
CA GLU A 203 22.68 -0.59 -12.52
C GLU A 203 21.79 0.61 -12.13
N GLY A 204 21.36 0.67 -10.86
CA GLY A 204 20.48 1.72 -10.36
C GLY A 204 21.08 3.13 -10.51
N ALA A 205 20.22 4.14 -10.51
CA ALA A 205 20.63 5.55 -10.52
C ALA A 205 21.63 5.84 -9.40
N LYS A 206 22.65 6.67 -9.66
CA LYS A 206 23.64 7.01 -8.63
C LYS A 206 22.95 7.78 -7.50
N ARG A 207 23.52 7.73 -6.29
CA ARG A 207 22.98 8.45 -5.12
C ARG A 207 22.73 9.94 -5.41
N GLU A 208 23.65 10.57 -6.14
CA GLU A 208 23.56 11.97 -6.58
C GLU A 208 22.35 12.23 -7.49
N ASP A 209 22.03 11.29 -8.38
CA ASP A 209 20.90 11.38 -9.32
C ASP A 209 19.55 11.27 -8.60
N THR A 210 19.52 10.53 -7.48
CA THR A 210 18.31 10.29 -6.68
C THR A 210 18.04 11.36 -5.62
N ALA A 211 18.92 12.36 -5.48
CA ALA A 211 18.80 13.39 -4.45
C ALA A 211 17.54 14.26 -4.61
N LYS A 212 17.02 14.38 -5.84
CA LYS A 212 15.81 15.13 -6.18
C LYS A 212 14.56 14.23 -6.29
N ASP A 213 14.69 12.96 -5.92
CA ASP A 213 13.57 12.05 -5.93
C ASP A 213 12.57 12.46 -4.85
N GLU A 214 11.30 12.22 -5.14
CA GLU A 214 10.22 12.57 -4.22
C GLU A 214 9.13 11.51 -4.25
N LEU A 215 8.59 11.24 -3.07
CA LEU A 215 7.43 10.38 -2.87
C LEU A 215 6.41 11.12 -2.03
N GLU A 216 5.16 11.10 -2.46
CA GLU A 216 4.05 11.62 -1.67
C GLU A 216 2.83 10.72 -1.83
N TYR A 217 2.34 10.23 -0.70
CA TYR A 217 1.03 9.62 -0.55
C TYR A 217 0.07 10.63 0.07
N ARG A 218 -1.17 10.60 -0.42
CA ARG A 218 -2.30 11.29 0.23
C ARG A 218 -3.42 10.30 0.43
N GLY A 219 -4.11 10.40 1.54
CA GLY A 219 -5.25 9.56 1.84
C GLY A 219 -6.45 10.40 2.27
N ILE A 220 -7.64 9.88 1.99
CA ILE A 220 -8.87 10.31 2.64
C ILE A 220 -9.59 9.07 3.18
N ALA A 221 -10.04 9.14 4.43
CA ALA A 221 -10.76 8.09 5.11
C ALA A 221 -12.06 8.64 5.72
N TYR A 222 -13.13 7.86 5.63
CA TYR A 222 -14.45 8.26 6.11
C TYR A 222 -14.91 7.40 7.29
N PRO A 223 -15.54 8.01 8.32
CA PRO A 223 -16.03 7.29 9.48
C PRO A 223 -17.24 6.40 9.15
N ASP A 224 -17.36 5.29 9.87
CA ASP A 224 -18.54 4.42 9.84
C ASP A 224 -19.53 4.82 10.93
N SER A 225 -20.06 6.05 10.83
CA SER A 225 -20.97 6.61 11.82
C SER A 225 -21.82 7.74 11.23
N GLU A 226 -23.12 7.69 11.45
CA GLU A 226 -24.04 8.78 11.09
C GLU A 226 -23.75 10.07 11.88
N LYS A 227 -23.26 9.95 13.11
CA LYS A 227 -22.93 11.11 13.97
C LYS A 227 -21.73 11.90 13.48
N ALA A 228 -20.85 11.25 12.72
CA ALA A 228 -19.67 11.86 12.11
C ALA A 228 -19.85 12.03 10.58
N ALA A 229 -21.08 11.99 10.09
CA ALA A 229 -21.38 12.24 8.68
C ALA A 229 -20.87 13.63 8.26
N GLY A 230 -20.24 13.70 7.09
CA GLY A 230 -19.62 14.93 6.58
C GLY A 230 -18.24 15.24 7.15
N LYS A 231 -17.64 14.35 7.96
CA LYS A 231 -16.23 14.41 8.36
C LYS A 231 -15.41 13.37 7.62
N ALA A 232 -14.12 13.64 7.44
CA ALA A 232 -13.13 12.68 6.96
C ALA A 232 -11.78 12.92 7.62
N ALA A 233 -10.96 11.88 7.76
CA ALA A 233 -9.54 12.05 8.03
C ALA A 233 -8.80 12.21 6.69
N PHE A 234 -8.02 13.28 6.57
CA PHE A 234 -7.10 13.48 5.46
C PHE A 234 -5.68 13.31 5.98
N CYS A 235 -4.87 12.51 5.29
CA CYS A 235 -3.47 12.31 5.64
C CYS A 235 -2.56 12.56 4.44
N ARG A 236 -1.37 13.07 4.72
CA ARG A 236 -0.27 13.25 3.77
C ARG A 236 0.97 12.60 4.37
N MET A 237 1.59 11.71 3.62
CA MET A 237 2.91 11.15 3.93
C MET A 237 3.88 11.45 2.79
N TRP A 238 5.05 12.02 3.09
CA TRP A 238 5.99 12.42 2.04
C TRP A 238 7.46 12.28 2.42
N TYR A 239 8.28 12.04 1.41
CA TYR A 239 9.73 11.91 1.53
C TYR A 239 10.42 12.62 0.36
N HIS A 240 11.56 13.24 0.66
CA HIS A 240 12.46 13.83 -0.33
C HIS A 240 13.82 13.15 -0.24
N GLY A 241 14.26 12.56 -1.34
CA GLY A 241 15.48 11.76 -1.46
C GLY A 241 15.22 10.41 -2.14
N GLY A 242 16.29 9.65 -2.34
CA GLY A 242 16.24 8.42 -3.14
C GLY A 242 15.40 7.28 -2.55
N MET A 243 14.65 6.58 -3.42
CA MET A 243 13.73 5.51 -3.02
C MET A 243 14.41 4.28 -2.40
N TYR A 244 15.67 4.01 -2.75
CA TYR A 244 16.47 2.96 -2.10
C TYR A 244 16.82 3.32 -0.65
N PHE A 245 17.16 4.59 -0.41
CA PHE A 245 17.41 5.05 0.96
C PHE A 245 16.13 5.01 1.78
N LEU A 246 14.99 5.41 1.20
CA LEU A 246 13.69 5.28 1.87
C LEU A 246 13.37 3.81 2.22
N THR A 247 13.61 2.88 1.30
CA THR A 247 13.46 1.44 1.61
C THR A 247 14.36 1.02 2.77
N GLY A 248 15.64 1.44 2.76
CA GLY A 248 16.56 1.15 3.85
C GLY A 248 16.13 1.76 5.19
N MET A 249 15.63 2.99 5.18
CA MET A 249 15.06 3.68 6.35
C MET A 249 13.85 2.92 6.89
N LEU A 250 12.89 2.55 6.04
CA LEU A 250 11.72 1.77 6.44
C LEU A 250 12.13 0.47 7.15
N LEU A 251 13.06 -0.28 6.56
CA LEU A 251 13.57 -1.53 7.16
C LEU A 251 14.29 -1.29 8.49
N ALA A 252 15.11 -0.24 8.58
CA ALA A 252 15.86 0.10 9.78
C ALA A 252 14.93 0.54 10.92
N GLU A 253 13.95 1.40 10.65
CA GLU A 253 13.00 1.86 11.67
C GLU A 253 12.03 0.77 12.09
N ILE A 254 11.63 -0.14 11.19
CA ILE A 254 10.87 -1.34 11.52
C ILE A 254 11.67 -2.22 12.50
N ALA A 255 12.95 -2.48 12.19
CA ALA A 255 13.81 -3.28 13.05
C ALA A 255 14.05 -2.60 14.41
N ALA A 256 14.28 -1.28 14.43
CA ALA A 256 14.44 -0.51 15.65
C ALA A 256 13.16 -0.51 16.50
N THR A 257 11.99 -0.37 15.89
CA THR A 257 10.70 -0.47 16.60
C THR A 257 10.53 -1.83 17.26
N ILE A 258 10.85 -2.92 16.55
CA ILE A 258 10.77 -4.29 17.12
C ILE A 258 11.78 -4.49 18.27
N LEU A 259 12.96 -3.89 18.18
CA LEU A 259 14.04 -4.09 19.15
C LEU A 259 13.89 -3.22 20.42
N GLU A 260 13.37 -2.01 20.27
CA GLU A 260 13.45 -0.96 21.30
C GLU A 260 12.10 -0.63 21.94
N ASP A 261 10.99 -0.87 21.25
CA ASP A 261 9.65 -0.54 21.75
C ASP A 261 8.97 -1.79 22.34
N ASP A 262 8.09 -1.60 23.33
CA ASP A 262 7.19 -2.67 23.78
C ASP A 262 6.04 -2.82 22.78
N ILE A 263 6.28 -3.65 21.76
CA ILE A 263 5.34 -3.85 20.67
C ILE A 263 4.19 -4.80 21.05
N GLU A 264 4.24 -5.53 22.16
CA GLU A 264 3.20 -6.49 22.57
C GLU A 264 2.75 -7.44 21.43
N LEU A 265 3.70 -7.89 20.58
CA LEU A 265 3.45 -8.87 19.51
C LEU A 265 4.22 -10.16 19.78
N ASP A 266 3.53 -11.29 19.64
CA ASP A 266 4.16 -12.61 19.63
C ASP A 266 4.89 -12.88 18.29
N GLY A 267 5.59 -14.02 18.22
CA GLY A 267 6.11 -14.51 16.94
C GLY A 267 5.00 -14.72 15.91
N GLY A 268 5.26 -14.39 14.65
CA GLY A 268 4.25 -14.46 13.61
C GLY A 268 4.62 -13.69 12.34
N SER A 269 3.63 -13.50 11.46
CA SER A 269 3.79 -12.68 10.27
C SER A 269 2.83 -11.49 10.30
N TYR A 270 3.37 -10.29 10.32
CA TYR A 270 2.63 -9.05 10.51
C TYR A 270 2.85 -8.09 9.34
N THR A 271 2.14 -6.97 9.36
CA THR A 271 2.34 -5.84 8.44
C THR A 271 2.98 -4.67 9.19
N PRO A 272 3.57 -3.69 8.50
CA PRO A 272 4.16 -2.52 9.15
C PRO A 272 3.20 -1.79 10.09
N ALA A 273 1.92 -1.66 9.73
CA ALA A 273 0.91 -1.01 10.56
C ALA A 273 0.70 -1.68 11.93
N CYS A 274 1.00 -2.98 12.10
CA CYS A 274 0.91 -3.64 13.41
C CYS A 274 1.92 -3.11 14.42
N LEU A 275 2.97 -2.40 13.98
CA LEU A 275 3.93 -1.73 14.86
C LEU A 275 3.43 -0.37 15.39
N GLY A 276 2.30 0.11 14.88
CA GLY A 276 1.56 1.24 15.46
C GLY A 276 2.30 2.56 15.44
N GLN A 277 2.03 3.41 16.45
CA GLN A 277 2.48 4.81 16.47
C GLN A 277 4.01 4.93 16.56
N GLY A 278 4.69 4.04 17.29
CA GLY A 278 6.14 4.10 17.47
C GLY A 278 6.90 4.12 16.15
N LEU A 279 6.49 3.27 15.20
CA LEU A 279 7.05 3.25 13.86
C LEU A 279 6.76 4.54 13.07
N VAL A 280 5.52 5.05 13.13
CA VAL A 280 5.16 6.30 12.44
C VAL A 280 6.00 7.48 12.95
N ASP A 281 6.17 7.58 14.28
CA ASP A 281 6.96 8.63 14.91
C ASP A 281 8.46 8.55 14.55
N ARG A 282 9.01 7.33 14.50
CA ARG A 282 10.39 7.08 14.07
C ARG A 282 10.62 7.48 12.62
N LEU A 283 9.72 7.08 11.72
CA LEU A 283 9.78 7.43 10.31
C LEU A 283 9.67 8.94 10.09
N ASP A 284 8.79 9.63 10.83
CA ASP A 284 8.70 11.09 10.76
C ASP A 284 10.01 11.76 11.17
N LYS A 285 10.60 11.33 12.30
CA LYS A 285 11.91 11.82 12.77
C LYS A 285 13.02 11.60 11.75
N SER A 286 13.00 10.45 11.06
CA SER A 286 13.98 10.10 10.03
C SER A 286 13.71 10.78 8.67
N GLY A 287 12.61 11.53 8.54
CA GLY A 287 12.34 12.41 7.40
C GLY A 287 11.24 11.91 6.45
N PHE A 288 10.64 10.75 6.71
CA PHE A 288 9.41 10.33 6.05
C PHE A 288 8.21 10.92 6.80
N ARG A 289 7.88 12.16 6.45
CA ARG A 289 6.99 13.01 7.22
C ARG A 289 5.54 12.60 7.10
N THR A 290 4.79 12.76 8.18
CA THR A 290 3.36 12.43 8.27
C THR A 290 2.56 13.62 8.81
N ASP A 291 1.48 13.99 8.13
CA ASP A 291 0.51 15.00 8.57
C ASP A 291 -0.90 14.45 8.42
N VAL A 292 -1.67 14.42 9.52
CA VAL A 292 -3.04 13.90 9.54
C VAL A 292 -3.95 14.88 10.26
N LYS A 293 -5.17 15.07 9.71
CA LYS A 293 -6.18 15.94 10.29
C LYS A 293 -7.59 15.50 9.92
N ILE A 294 -8.55 15.82 10.79
CA ILE A 294 -9.97 15.76 10.46
C ILE A 294 -10.34 16.99 9.62
N ILE A 295 -11.07 16.77 8.54
CA ILE A 295 -11.61 17.79 7.64
C ILE A 295 -13.12 17.63 7.47
N ASP A 296 -13.77 18.70 7.02
CA ASP A 296 -15.11 18.64 6.45
C ASP A 296 -15.03 18.01 5.05
N ALA A 297 -15.93 17.07 4.76
CA ALA A 297 -15.89 16.19 3.61
C ALA A 297 -17.02 16.42 2.60
#